data_AF-A0A256HA91-F1
#
_entry.id   AF-A0A256HA91-F1
#
_cell.length_a   1.000
_cell.length_b   1.000
_cell.length_c   1.000
_cell.angle_alpha   90.00
_cell.angle_beta   90.00
_cell.angle_gamma   90.00
#
_symmetry.space_group_name_H-M   'P 1'
#
loop_
_entity.id
_entity.type
_entity.pdbx_description
1 polymer ?
#
loop_
_entity_poly.entity_id
_entity_poly.type
_entity_poly.pdbx_seq_one_letter_code
_entity_poly.pdbx_strand_id
1 'polypeptide(L)'
;MESVGPGGAPLLTVAADLPLVDAAAVNSAIDAARAAGDDDAPASLTVCVPASRKRELGVSADAATEVDGREVVPAGINVVGGSGGTGSDDESADAAVHVTEDARLAVNVNYPSDVRVAERLLADGEADDREADD
;
A
#
# COMPACT_ATOMS: atom_id res chain seq x y z
N MET A 1 0.71 23.67 8.11
CA MET A 1 -0.33 22.96 7.34
C MET A 1 -1.34 22.40 8.33
N GLU A 2 -2.65 22.63 8.13
CA GLU A 2 -3.69 22.11 9.04
C GLU A 2 -3.66 20.57 9.08
N SER A 3 -3.97 20.06 10.27
CA SER A 3 -3.84 18.67 10.69
C SER A 3 -4.39 17.67 9.67
N VAL A 4 -3.59 16.65 9.32
CA VAL A 4 -4.08 15.51 8.54
C VAL A 4 -5.18 14.82 9.36
N GLY A 5 -6.38 14.70 8.79
CA GLY A 5 -7.58 14.07 9.37
C GLY A 5 -8.36 14.92 10.39
N PRO A 6 -9.64 14.56 10.66
CA PRO A 6 -10.43 15.22 11.71
C PRO A 6 -9.74 15.06 13.06
N GLY A 7 -9.21 16.17 13.60
CA GLY A 7 -8.51 16.21 14.87
C GLY A 7 -7.03 15.78 14.83
N GLY A 8 -6.39 15.76 13.65
CA GLY A 8 -4.97 15.38 13.54
C GLY A 8 -4.69 13.88 13.50
N ALA A 9 -5.73 13.08 13.26
CA ALA A 9 -5.61 11.64 13.08
C ALA A 9 -4.99 11.29 11.71
N PRO A 10 -4.10 10.28 11.64
CA PRO A 10 -3.53 9.83 10.38
C PRO A 10 -4.63 9.44 9.38
N LEU A 11 -4.35 9.69 8.10
CA LEU A 11 -5.26 9.34 6.99
C LEU A 11 -4.68 8.19 6.18
N LEU A 12 -5.51 7.20 5.85
CA LEU A 12 -5.21 6.21 4.83
C LEU A 12 -5.74 6.70 3.48
N THR A 13 -4.90 6.63 2.45
CA THR A 13 -5.29 6.89 1.06
C THR A 13 -5.13 5.60 0.27
N VAL A 14 -6.12 5.32 -0.59
CA VAL A 14 -6.15 4.11 -1.40
C VAL A 14 -6.59 4.52 -2.80
N ALA A 15 -5.85 4.08 -3.81
CA ALA A 15 -6.22 4.23 -5.21
C ALA A 15 -7.47 3.38 -5.48
N ALA A 16 -8.40 3.92 -6.26
CA ALA A 16 -9.70 3.27 -6.49
C ALA A 16 -9.64 2.08 -7.47
N ASP A 17 -8.47 1.83 -8.06
CA ASP A 17 -8.21 0.81 -9.07
C ASP A 17 -7.53 -0.46 -8.49
N LEU A 18 -7.66 -0.67 -7.18
CA LEU A 18 -7.10 -1.82 -6.45
C LEU A 18 -8.20 -2.84 -6.09
N PRO A 19 -8.62 -3.71 -7.02
CA PRO A 19 -9.78 -4.60 -6.82
C PRO A 19 -9.56 -5.71 -5.79
N LEU A 20 -8.30 -5.99 -5.42
CA LEU A 20 -7.94 -7.08 -4.51
C LEU A 20 -7.72 -6.61 -3.06
N VAL A 21 -7.81 -5.31 -2.79
CA VAL A 21 -7.61 -4.77 -1.44
C VAL A 21 -8.72 -5.27 -0.52
N ASP A 22 -8.32 -5.89 0.58
CA ASP A 22 -9.19 -6.34 1.65
C ASP A 22 -8.78 -5.71 3.00
N ALA A 23 -9.51 -6.07 4.06
CA ALA A 23 -9.25 -5.56 5.41
C ALA A 23 -7.86 -5.93 5.94
N ALA A 24 -7.33 -7.10 5.59
CA ALA A 24 -6.02 -7.55 6.07
C ALA A 24 -4.88 -6.76 5.41
N ALA A 25 -4.98 -6.48 4.10
CA ALA A 25 -4.03 -5.62 3.39
C ALA A 25 -4.03 -4.19 3.96
N VAL A 26 -5.22 -3.64 4.25
CA VAL A 26 -5.36 -2.33 4.89
C VAL A 26 -4.73 -2.31 6.29
N ASN A 27 -5.04 -3.31 7.12
CA ASN A 27 -4.47 -3.41 8.46
C ASN A 27 -2.95 -3.53 8.43
N SER A 28 -2.40 -4.31 7.50
CA SER A 28 -0.94 -4.44 7.32
C SER A 28 -0.27 -3.11 7.00
N ALA A 29 -0.89 -2.25 6.17
CA ALA A 29 -0.36 -0.93 5.86
C ALA A 29 -0.39 0.01 7.08
N ILE A 30 -1.47 -0.05 7.87
CA ILE A 30 -1.61 0.73 9.12
C ILE A 30 -0.57 0.28 10.16
N ASP A 31 -0.39 -1.02 10.33
CA ASP A 31 0.57 -1.57 11.29
C ASP A 31 2.01 -1.26 10.87
N ALA A 32 2.32 -1.29 9.58
CA ALA A 32 3.61 -0.84 9.06
C ALA A 32 3.86 0.66 9.35
N ALA A 33 2.86 1.52 9.19
CA ALA A 33 2.99 2.95 9.49
C ALA A 33 3.18 3.23 10.98
N ARG A 34 2.50 2.46 11.85
CA ARG A 34 2.71 2.51 13.31
C ARG A 34 4.11 2.05 13.70
N ALA A 35 4.59 0.96 13.12
CA ALA A 35 5.92 0.43 13.40
C ALA A 35 7.05 1.35 12.91
N ALA A 36 6.80 2.17 11.89
CA ALA A 36 7.75 3.14 11.36
C ALA A 36 7.70 4.51 12.09
N GLY A 37 6.63 4.79 12.83
CA GLY A 37 6.46 6.01 13.61
C GLY A 37 6.89 5.86 15.06
N ASP A 38 6.59 6.90 15.85
CA ASP A 38 6.75 6.88 17.32
C ASP A 38 5.45 6.40 17.99
N ASP A 39 5.54 6.00 19.27
CA ASP A 39 4.40 5.48 20.05
C ASP A 39 3.16 6.39 20.03
N ASP A 40 3.36 7.70 19.90
CA ASP A 40 2.29 8.71 19.90
C ASP A 40 1.77 9.08 18.50
N ALA A 41 2.46 8.72 17.41
CA ALA A 41 2.04 9.06 16.05
C ALA A 41 2.66 8.13 14.97
N PRO A 42 1.83 7.49 14.11
CA PRO A 42 2.36 6.74 12.98
C PRO A 42 3.04 7.67 11.96
N ALA A 43 4.07 7.16 11.31
CA ALA A 43 4.77 7.87 10.24
C ALA A 43 3.91 7.96 8.97
N SER A 44 4.17 8.97 8.14
CA SER A 44 3.76 8.91 6.73
C SER A 44 4.46 7.74 6.06
N LEU A 45 3.70 6.92 5.33
CA LEU A 45 4.14 5.66 4.75
C LEU A 45 3.65 5.52 3.32
N THR A 46 4.56 5.24 2.38
CA THR A 46 4.23 4.78 1.03
C THR A 46 4.41 3.28 0.97
N VAL A 47 3.35 2.55 0.61
CA VAL A 47 3.48 1.10 0.36
C VAL A 47 3.90 0.87 -1.07
N CYS A 48 4.95 0.09 -1.22
CA CYS A 48 5.49 -0.32 -2.50
C CYS A 48 5.47 -1.84 -2.61
N VAL A 49 5.36 -2.32 -3.85
CA VAL A 49 5.59 -3.71 -4.20
C VAL A 49 6.83 -3.81 -5.08
N PRO A 50 7.51 -4.96 -5.11
CA PRO A 50 8.60 -5.19 -6.05
C PRO A 50 8.10 -5.10 -7.48
N ALA A 51 8.86 -4.46 -8.36
CA ALA A 51 8.53 -4.46 -9.78
C ALA A 51 8.57 -5.88 -10.37
N SER A 52 9.43 -6.76 -9.85
CA SER A 52 9.44 -8.19 -10.22
C SER A 52 8.10 -8.87 -9.94
N ARG A 53 7.44 -8.52 -8.84
CA ARG A 53 6.15 -9.09 -8.45
C ARG A 53 5.04 -8.72 -9.43
N LYS A 54 4.98 -7.46 -9.85
CA LYS A 54 4.04 -7.01 -10.89
C LYS A 54 4.30 -7.73 -12.23
N ARG A 55 5.58 -7.91 -12.61
CA ARG A 55 5.96 -8.65 -13.83
C ARG A 55 5.58 -10.13 -13.77
N GLU A 56 5.77 -10.80 -12.64
CA GLU A 56 5.36 -12.20 -12.42
C GLU A 56 3.85 -12.40 -12.57
N LEU A 57 3.06 -11.44 -12.07
CA LEU A 57 1.60 -11.46 -12.18
C LEU A 57 1.12 -11.09 -13.60
N GLY A 58 1.99 -10.55 -14.44
CA GLY A 58 1.67 -10.13 -15.81
C GLY A 58 0.88 -8.83 -15.87
N VAL A 59 0.94 -8.00 -14.82
CA VAL A 59 0.29 -6.68 -14.79
C VAL A 59 1.26 -5.59 -15.20
N SER A 60 0.74 -4.50 -15.78
CA SER A 60 1.57 -3.37 -16.17
C SER A 60 2.28 -2.76 -14.95
N ALA A 61 3.57 -2.45 -15.09
CA ALA A 61 4.32 -1.72 -14.09
C ALA A 61 4.52 -0.28 -14.55
N ASP A 62 4.11 0.68 -13.72
CA ASP A 62 4.50 2.08 -13.85
C ASP A 62 6.00 2.27 -13.60
N ALA A 63 6.47 3.52 -13.77
CA ALA A 63 7.84 3.91 -13.50
C ALA A 63 8.29 3.46 -12.10
N ALA A 64 9.28 2.56 -12.07
CA ALA A 64 9.82 2.05 -10.84
C ALA A 64 10.91 2.96 -10.27
N THR A 65 11.04 2.92 -8.94
CA THR A 65 12.09 3.61 -8.18
C THR A 65 12.96 2.57 -7.47
N GLU A 66 14.21 2.91 -7.18
CA GLU A 66 15.10 2.04 -6.43
C GLU A 66 15.03 2.36 -4.93
N VAL A 67 14.79 1.34 -4.11
CA VAL A 67 14.83 1.41 -2.63
C VAL A 67 15.66 0.23 -2.14
N ASP A 68 16.70 0.51 -1.35
CA ASP A 68 17.65 -0.50 -0.83
C ASP A 68 18.20 -1.46 -1.90
N GLY A 69 18.48 -0.94 -3.10
CA GLY A 69 19.00 -1.73 -4.24
C GLY A 69 17.95 -2.61 -4.93
N ARG A 70 16.66 -2.41 -4.62
CA ARG A 70 15.54 -3.13 -5.23
C ARG A 70 14.65 -2.18 -6.03
N GLU A 71 14.30 -2.60 -7.25
CA GLU A 71 13.30 -1.90 -8.06
C GLU A 71 11.89 -2.15 -7.49
N VAL A 72 11.25 -1.07 -7.06
CA VAL A 72 9.92 -1.07 -6.44
C VAL A 72 8.99 -0.09 -7.13
N VAL A 73 7.69 -0.35 -7.06
CA VAL A 73 6.64 0.50 -7.60
C VAL A 73 5.61 0.80 -6.51
N PRO A 74 5.06 2.01 -6.44
CA PRO A 74 3.96 2.31 -5.53
C PRO A 74 2.78 1.36 -5.73
N ALA A 75 2.22 0.88 -4.62
CA ALA A 75 1.06 0.01 -4.62
C ALA A 75 -0.27 0.78 -4.73
N GLY A 76 -0.25 2.11 -4.56
CA GLY A 76 -1.46 2.93 -4.54
C GLY A 76 -2.17 2.97 -3.17
N ILE A 77 -1.56 2.43 -2.12
CA ILE A 77 -2.01 2.58 -0.72
C ILE A 77 -0.94 3.31 0.09
N ASN A 78 -1.33 4.35 0.83
CA ASN A 78 -0.42 5.17 1.62
C ASN A 78 -1.06 5.57 2.95
N VAL A 79 -0.24 5.77 3.98
CA VAL A 79 -0.63 6.41 5.23
C VAL A 79 -0.01 7.81 5.25
N VAL A 80 -0.81 8.81 5.59
CA VAL A 80 -0.34 10.17 5.84
C VAL A 80 -0.39 10.39 7.34
N GLY A 81 0.77 10.62 7.95
CA GLY A 81 0.90 10.82 9.40
C GLY A 81 0.15 12.07 9.88
N GLY A 82 -0.29 12.03 11.14
CA GLY A 82 -0.93 13.16 11.81
C GLY A 82 0.08 14.23 12.22
N SER A 83 -0.29 15.52 12.16
CA SER A 83 0.55 16.61 12.66
C SER A 83 0.37 16.75 14.18
N GLY A 84 1.07 15.91 14.95
CA GLY A 84 1.06 15.92 16.42
C GLY A 84 2.35 16.43 17.06
N GLY A 85 3.44 16.58 16.30
CA GLY A 85 4.75 17.01 16.79
C GLY A 85 5.14 18.39 16.28
N THR A 86 5.62 19.26 17.18
CA THR A 86 6.32 20.50 16.81
C THR A 86 7.62 20.13 16.07
N GLY A 87 7.58 20.10 14.75
CA GLY A 87 8.74 19.68 13.98
C GLY A 87 8.57 20.01 12.50
N SER A 88 8.90 21.25 12.17
CA SER A 88 9.37 21.71 10.85
C SER A 88 8.39 21.61 9.68
N ASP A 89 8.11 22.76 9.05
CA ASP A 89 7.61 22.86 7.66
C ASP A 89 8.67 22.38 6.64
N ASP A 90 9.32 21.26 6.95
CA ASP A 90 10.28 20.62 6.08
C ASP A 90 9.49 19.73 5.12
N GLU A 91 9.31 20.20 3.89
CA GLU A 91 8.77 19.40 2.77
C GLU A 91 9.66 18.18 2.42
N SER A 92 10.54 17.75 3.33
CA SER A 92 11.44 16.61 3.23
C SER A 92 11.39 15.69 4.45
N ALA A 93 10.29 15.69 5.22
CA ALA A 93 9.96 14.51 6.02
C ALA A 93 9.68 13.34 5.07
N ASP A 94 10.75 12.63 4.67
CA ASP A 94 10.70 11.48 3.78
C ASP A 94 9.69 10.47 4.32
N ALA A 95 8.62 10.24 3.56
CA ALA A 95 7.67 9.18 3.87
C ALA A 95 8.42 7.85 3.90
N ALA A 96 8.26 7.10 4.99
CA ALA A 96 8.87 5.78 5.10
C ALA A 96 8.33 4.88 3.97
N VAL A 97 9.21 4.10 3.35
CA VAL A 97 8.82 3.15 2.30
C VAL A 97 8.64 1.78 2.91
N HIS A 98 7.46 1.20 2.79
CA HIS A 98 7.19 -0.19 3.16
C HIS A 98 7.11 -1.06 1.91
N VAL A 99 8.05 -1.97 1.73
CA VAL A 99 8.05 -2.91 0.61
C VAL A 99 7.41 -4.23 1.04
N THR A 100 6.38 -4.67 0.31
CA THR A 100 5.63 -5.92 0.59
C THR A 100 5.49 -6.80 -0.65
N GLU A 101 5.47 -8.13 -0.46
CA GLU A 101 5.21 -9.12 -1.52
C GLU A 101 3.72 -9.42 -1.72
N ASP A 102 2.85 -8.77 -0.93
CA ASP A 102 1.41 -9.03 -0.95
C ASP A 102 0.80 -8.82 -2.33
N ALA A 103 0.31 -9.92 -2.93
CA ALA A 103 -0.25 -9.90 -4.28
C ALA A 103 -1.49 -9.01 -4.39
N ARG A 104 -2.24 -8.81 -3.29
CA ARG A 104 -3.42 -7.94 -3.25
C ARG A 104 -3.08 -6.49 -3.52
N LEU A 105 -1.86 -6.08 -3.19
CA LEU A 105 -1.34 -4.73 -3.37
C LEU A 105 -0.54 -4.56 -4.66
N ALA A 106 -0.37 -5.64 -5.43
CA ALA A 106 0.42 -5.63 -6.65
C ALA A 106 -0.40 -5.42 -7.94
N VAL A 107 -1.73 -5.42 -7.86
CA VAL A 107 -2.62 -5.37 -9.05
C VAL A 107 -3.45 -4.08 -9.06
N ASN A 108 -2.93 -3.08 -9.78
CA ASN A 108 -3.71 -1.91 -10.19
C ASN A 108 -4.35 -2.19 -11.56
N VAL A 109 -5.64 -1.92 -11.71
CA VAL A 109 -6.37 -2.13 -12.98
C VAL A 109 -6.30 -0.86 -13.83
N ASN A 110 -5.29 -0.81 -14.68
CA ASN A 110 -5.11 0.28 -15.65
C ASN A 110 -5.57 -0.11 -17.06
N TYR A 111 -5.46 -1.40 -17.39
CA TYR A 111 -5.76 -1.95 -18.72
C TYR A 111 -6.70 -3.15 -18.67
N PRO A 112 -7.41 -3.47 -19.78
CA PRO A 112 -8.26 -4.66 -19.86
C PRO A 112 -7.54 -6.00 -19.59
N SER A 113 -6.22 -6.07 -19.78
CA SER A 113 -5.41 -7.24 -19.42
C SER A 113 -5.30 -7.43 -17.91
N ASP A 114 -5.21 -6.34 -17.14
CA ASP A 114 -5.07 -6.39 -15.68
C ASP A 114 -6.35 -6.91 -15.02
N VAL A 115 -7.52 -6.61 -15.61
CA VAL A 115 -8.83 -7.13 -15.18
C VAL A 115 -8.81 -8.66 -15.11
N ARG A 116 -8.25 -9.33 -16.14
CA ARG A 116 -8.20 -10.81 -16.17
C ARG A 116 -7.32 -11.38 -15.06
N VAL A 117 -6.26 -10.68 -14.71
CA VAL A 117 -5.37 -11.07 -13.61
C VAL A 117 -6.11 -10.89 -12.28
N ALA A 118 -6.78 -9.75 -12.08
CA ALA A 118 -7.58 -9.49 -10.90
C ALA A 118 -8.71 -10.50 -10.72
N GLU A 119 -9.49 -10.78 -11.78
CA GLU A 119 -10.58 -11.77 -11.76
C GLU A 119 -10.08 -13.17 -11.39
N ARG A 120 -8.93 -13.60 -11.94
CA ARG A 120 -8.32 -14.88 -11.58
C ARG A 120 -7.95 -14.94 -10.10
N LEU A 121 -7.28 -13.90 -9.58
CA LEU A 121 -6.84 -13.86 -8.20
C LEU A 121 -8.01 -13.78 -7.20
N LEU A 122 -9.09 -13.08 -7.55
CA LEU A 122 -10.34 -13.09 -6.75
C LEU A 122 -10.92 -14.50 -6.67
N ALA A 123 -11.03 -15.18 -7.81
CA ALA A 123 -11.57 -16.54 -7.84
C ALA A 123 -10.71 -17.54 -7.04
N ASP A 124 -9.39 -17.40 -7.08
CA ASP A 124 -8.45 -18.22 -6.31
C ASP A 124 -8.59 -17.96 -4.79
N GLY A 125 -8.73 -16.70 -4.36
CA GLY A 125 -8.92 -16.34 -2.95
C GLY A 125 -10.27 -16.80 -2.39
N GLU A 126 -11.35 -16.69 -3.17
CA GLU A 126 -12.65 -17.25 -2.78
C GLU A 126 -12.64 -18.78 -2.65
N ALA A 127 -11.72 -19.48 -3.34
CA ALA A 127 -11.57 -20.92 -3.17
C ALA A 127 -10.90 -21.25 -1.82
N ASP A 128 -9.85 -20.50 -1.46
CA ASP A 128 -9.12 -20.66 -0.20
C ASP A 128 -10.01 -20.37 1.02
N ASP A 129 -10.83 -19.32 0.97
CA ASP A 129 -11.79 -18.98 2.02
C ASP A 129 -12.87 -20.07 2.22
N ARG A 130 -13.27 -20.76 1.14
CA ARG A 130 -14.23 -21.88 1.22
C ARG A 130 -13.61 -23.13 1.81
N GLU A 131 -12.32 -23.37 1.59
CA GLU A 131 -11.60 -24.49 2.19
C GLU A 131 -11.27 -24.25 3.67
N ALA A 132 -11.17 -22.99 4.11
CA ALA A 132 -10.92 -22.64 5.51
C ALA A 132 -12.15 -22.75 6.44
N ASP A 133 -13.37 -22.79 5.87
CA ASP A 133 -14.65 -22.81 6.61
C ASP A 133 -15.26 -24.23 6.74
N ASP A 134 -14.59 -25.27 6.21
CA ASP A 134 -14.95 -26.71 6.28
C ASP A 134 -14.07 -27.49 7.31
#